data_AF-A0A1G2DWU8-F1
#
_entry.id   AF-A0A1G2DWU8-F1
#
_cell.length_a   1.000
_cell.length_b   1.000
_cell.length_c   1.000
_cell.angle_alpha   90.00
_cell.angle_beta   90.00
_cell.angle_gamma   90.00
#
_symmetry.space_group_name_H-M   'P 1'
#
loop_
_entity.id
_entity.type
_entity.pdbx_description
1 polymer ?
#
loop_
_entity_poly.entity_id
_entity_poly.type
_entity_poly.pdbx_seq_one_letter_code
_entity_poly.pdbx_strand_id
1 'polypeptide(L)'
;MIKNFFLSLLFFLFFPIWTEGAVLYLEPSEDKFQIGDTFLVEIKIDTEEECINTVEAELKFSSNLLKVINFNQGLSIITLWVKPPKINQEIGLISFAGGIPGGYCGEMPGDPGPSHILGKIIFQASNEGEAKLNFLEGTQVLLNDGLGNSAKLTFKEAIFTILSEKEEPLKNEWQGELLKDIFLPEPFEIEIHQDPKIFDNKYFIIFSTADKQTGIDYYEIKEGKGDWKRAESPYLLEDQGLKSIIKVKAVDKAGNERTAEYMPSKKPFPYWIIIIIIGLVIISWYIISKIKKQISK
;
A
#
# COMPACT_ATOMS: atom_id res chain seq x y z
N MET A 1 -52.56 -28.13 -53.98
CA MET A 1 -51.98 -26.77 -54.16
C MET A 1 -52.14 -26.02 -52.85
N ILE A 2 -51.14 -26.09 -51.98
CA ILE A 2 -51.07 -25.32 -50.73
C ILE A 2 -49.89 -24.37 -50.91
N LYS A 3 -50.17 -23.08 -51.10
CA LYS A 3 -49.16 -22.04 -51.15
C LYS A 3 -49.66 -20.86 -50.33
N ASN A 4 -48.80 -20.47 -49.39
CA ASN A 4 -48.58 -19.11 -48.91
C ASN A 4 -49.61 -18.54 -47.93
N PHE A 5 -49.34 -18.67 -46.62
CA PHE A 5 -49.37 -17.52 -45.72
C PHE A 5 -48.67 -17.84 -44.39
N PHE A 6 -47.34 -17.88 -44.40
CA PHE A 6 -46.53 -17.93 -43.18
C PHE A 6 -45.24 -17.17 -43.42
N LEU A 7 -45.33 -15.83 -43.46
CA LEU A 7 -44.16 -14.95 -43.52
C LEU A 7 -44.42 -13.73 -42.64
N SER A 8 -44.53 -13.96 -41.33
CA SER A 8 -44.55 -12.89 -40.34
C SER A 8 -44.12 -13.43 -38.98
N LEU A 9 -42.87 -13.89 -38.86
CA LEU A 9 -42.20 -14.00 -37.57
C LEU A 9 -40.70 -14.29 -37.72
N LEU A 10 -39.90 -13.29 -38.11
CA LEU A 10 -38.45 -13.36 -37.85
C LEU A 10 -37.80 -11.96 -37.80
N PHE A 11 -38.39 -11.06 -37.02
CA PHE A 11 -37.67 -9.87 -36.53
C PHE A 11 -37.24 -10.16 -35.09
N PHE A 12 -36.43 -11.20 -34.91
CA PHE A 12 -35.82 -11.52 -33.63
C PHE A 12 -34.62 -10.60 -33.43
N LEU A 13 -34.89 -9.44 -32.81
CA LEU A 13 -34.13 -8.91 -31.69
C LEU A 13 -32.60 -9.16 -31.75
N PHE A 14 -31.91 -8.47 -32.65
CA PHE A 14 -30.49 -8.13 -32.42
C PHE A 14 -30.44 -6.94 -31.47
N PHE A 15 -30.80 -7.16 -30.21
CA PHE A 15 -30.34 -6.25 -29.16
C PHE A 15 -28.85 -6.52 -28.96
N PRO A 16 -27.98 -5.50 -29.04
CA PRO A 16 -26.60 -5.68 -28.64
C PRO A 16 -26.59 -6.18 -27.20
N ILE A 17 -25.96 -7.33 -26.98
CA ILE A 17 -25.69 -7.84 -25.64
C ILE A 17 -24.60 -6.91 -25.11
N TRP A 18 -25.00 -5.92 -24.31
CA TRP A 18 -24.06 -5.16 -23.51
C TRP A 18 -23.38 -6.18 -22.60
N THR A 19 -22.09 -6.37 -22.85
CA THR A 19 -21.28 -7.25 -22.03
C THR A 19 -20.82 -6.40 -20.87
N GLU A 20 -21.59 -6.43 -19.79
CA GLU A 20 -21.24 -5.82 -18.51
C GLU A 20 -19.97 -6.48 -17.97
N GLY A 21 -18.99 -5.68 -17.58
CA GLY A 21 -17.81 -6.16 -16.88
C GLY A 21 -16.74 -5.09 -16.76
N ALA A 22 -16.06 -5.08 -15.61
CA ALA A 22 -15.00 -4.12 -15.38
C ALA A 22 -13.89 -4.19 -16.45
N VAL A 23 -13.45 -3.02 -16.90
CA VAL A 23 -12.41 -2.85 -17.92
C VAL A 23 -11.12 -2.42 -17.24
N LEU A 24 -10.09 -3.26 -17.32
CA LEU A 24 -8.73 -2.89 -16.94
C LEU A 24 -8.00 -2.36 -18.17
N TYR A 25 -7.38 -1.19 -18.01
CA TYR A 25 -6.70 -0.50 -19.10
C TYR A 25 -5.47 0.25 -18.63
N LEU A 26 -4.66 0.65 -19.61
CA LEU A 26 -3.40 1.32 -19.43
C LEU A 26 -3.47 2.69 -20.09
N GLU A 27 -2.95 3.70 -19.41
CA GLU A 27 -2.95 5.08 -19.91
C GLU A 27 -1.54 5.69 -19.79
N PRO A 28 -0.95 6.24 -20.88
CA PRO A 28 -1.48 6.18 -22.25
C PRO A 28 -1.51 4.75 -22.80
N SER A 29 -2.46 4.46 -23.69
CA SER A 29 -2.55 3.17 -24.38
C SER A 29 -1.56 3.07 -25.54
N GLU A 30 -1.16 4.20 -26.10
CA GLU A 30 -0.13 4.30 -27.12
C GLU A 30 0.60 5.64 -27.01
N ASP A 31 1.90 5.63 -27.22
CA ASP A 31 2.73 6.83 -27.33
C ASP A 31 4.07 6.49 -27.99
N LYS A 32 4.87 7.52 -28.27
CA LYS A 32 6.22 7.39 -28.83
C LYS A 32 7.24 7.93 -27.84
N PHE A 33 8.28 7.15 -27.60
CA PHE A 33 9.39 7.51 -26.72
C PHE A 33 10.73 7.26 -27.41
N GLN A 34 11.79 7.84 -26.88
CA GLN A 34 13.16 7.63 -27.34
C GLN A 34 13.94 6.80 -26.33
N ILE A 35 14.99 6.11 -26.78
CA ILE A 35 15.88 5.39 -25.86
C ILE A 35 16.43 6.34 -24.79
N GLY A 36 16.27 5.95 -23.52
CA GLY A 36 16.68 6.72 -22.35
C GLY A 36 15.55 7.51 -21.69
N ASP A 37 14.42 7.73 -22.37
CA ASP A 37 13.26 8.39 -21.79
C ASP A 37 12.73 7.62 -20.58
N THR A 38 12.28 8.38 -19.58
CA THR A 38 11.56 7.89 -18.42
C THR A 38 10.13 8.42 -18.44
N PHE A 39 9.17 7.50 -18.52
CA PHE A 39 7.75 7.81 -18.70
C PHE A 39 6.88 6.98 -17.77
N LEU A 40 5.66 7.46 -17.52
CA LEU A 40 4.67 6.84 -16.65
C LEU A 40 3.60 6.12 -17.46
N VAL A 41 3.16 4.98 -16.96
CA VAL A 41 1.96 4.29 -17.44
C VAL A 41 1.05 4.02 -16.24
N GLU A 42 -0.14 4.59 -16.27
CA GLU A 42 -1.17 4.38 -15.26
C GLU A 42 -1.91 3.08 -15.52
N ILE A 43 -2.08 2.28 -14.48
CA ILE A 43 -2.95 1.10 -14.47
C ILE A 43 -4.29 1.56 -13.93
N LYS A 44 -5.35 1.43 -14.72
CA LYS A 44 -6.67 1.95 -14.39
C LYS A 44 -7.76 0.90 -14.54
N ILE A 45 -8.85 1.11 -13.81
CA ILE A 45 -10.05 0.28 -13.87
C ILE A 45 -11.29 1.16 -14.08
N ASP A 46 -12.09 0.81 -15.07
CA ASP A 46 -13.47 1.26 -15.21
C ASP A 46 -14.35 0.13 -14.69
N THR A 47 -15.10 0.38 -13.62
CA THR A 47 -15.95 -0.63 -13.01
C THR A 47 -17.29 -0.79 -13.73
N GLU A 48 -17.58 0.08 -14.71
CA GLU A 48 -18.90 0.21 -15.33
C GLU A 48 -19.98 0.35 -14.24
N GLU A 49 -20.93 -0.59 -14.17
CA GLU A 49 -22.01 -0.61 -13.17
C GLU A 49 -21.70 -1.54 -11.98
N GLU A 50 -20.52 -2.17 -11.94
CA GLU A 50 -20.13 -3.07 -10.87
C GLU A 50 -19.46 -2.32 -9.70
N CYS A 51 -19.62 -2.87 -8.50
CA CYS A 51 -18.83 -2.48 -7.34
C CYS A 51 -17.78 -3.56 -7.07
N ILE A 52 -16.53 -3.18 -6.90
CA ILE A 52 -15.40 -4.08 -6.66
C ILE A 52 -14.79 -3.81 -5.29
N ASN A 53 -14.08 -4.78 -4.71
CA ASN A 53 -13.37 -4.56 -3.45
C ASN A 53 -11.96 -5.16 -3.41
N THR A 54 -11.57 -5.93 -4.42
CA THR A 54 -10.27 -6.60 -4.46
C THR A 54 -9.77 -6.63 -5.89
N VAL A 55 -8.48 -6.36 -6.06
CA VAL A 55 -7.78 -6.45 -7.34
C VAL A 55 -6.51 -7.25 -7.14
N GLU A 56 -6.34 -8.30 -7.93
CA GLU A 56 -5.08 -9.01 -8.15
C GLU A 56 -4.72 -8.85 -9.63
N ALA A 57 -3.62 -8.15 -9.90
CA ALA A 57 -3.22 -7.83 -11.28
C ALA A 57 -1.86 -8.44 -11.60
N GLU A 58 -1.78 -9.02 -12.78
CA GLU A 58 -0.54 -9.52 -13.38
C GLU A 58 -0.36 -8.89 -14.75
N LEU A 59 0.72 -8.14 -14.93
CA LEU A 59 1.04 -7.45 -16.18
C LEU A 59 2.34 -7.98 -16.77
N LYS A 60 2.31 -8.30 -18.06
CA LYS A 60 3.46 -8.68 -18.87
C LYS A 60 3.95 -7.47 -19.66
N PHE A 61 5.25 -7.23 -19.64
CA PHE A 61 5.89 -6.18 -20.41
C PHE A 61 7.09 -6.68 -21.22
N SER A 62 7.42 -5.97 -22.30
CA SER A 62 8.62 -6.22 -23.12
C SER A 62 9.90 -5.84 -22.34
N SER A 63 10.40 -6.74 -21.48
CA SER A 63 11.58 -6.49 -20.62
C SER A 63 12.90 -6.27 -21.38
N ASN A 64 12.96 -6.68 -22.64
CA ASN A 64 14.06 -6.39 -23.53
C ASN A 64 14.05 -4.93 -24.03
N LEU A 65 12.90 -4.25 -24.01
CA LEU A 65 12.74 -2.87 -24.49
C LEU A 65 12.54 -1.88 -23.34
N LEU A 66 11.93 -2.32 -22.24
CA LEU A 66 11.56 -1.48 -21.10
C LEU A 66 12.19 -1.99 -19.81
N LYS A 67 12.67 -1.04 -18.98
CA LYS A 67 13.12 -1.29 -17.62
C LYS A 67 12.18 -0.61 -16.64
N VAL A 68 11.66 -1.33 -15.65
CA VAL A 68 10.89 -0.69 -14.58
C VAL A 68 11.85 -0.02 -13.60
N ILE A 69 11.69 1.28 -13.43
CA ILE A 69 12.44 2.07 -12.45
C ILE A 69 11.74 2.05 -11.11
N ASN A 70 10.42 2.19 -11.10
CA ASN A 70 9.63 2.24 -9.87
C ASN A 70 8.15 1.90 -10.14
N PHE A 71 7.41 1.66 -9.06
CA PHE A 71 5.96 1.57 -9.04
C PHE A 71 5.41 2.57 -8.02
N ASN A 72 4.64 3.54 -8.50
CA ASN A 72 4.00 4.54 -7.67
C ASN A 72 2.58 4.08 -7.26
N GLN A 73 2.30 4.11 -5.96
CA GLN A 73 1.02 3.76 -5.36
C GLN A 73 0.18 4.99 -5.00
N GLY A 74 0.72 6.20 -5.17
CA GLY A 74 -0.01 7.45 -4.97
C GLY A 74 -1.24 7.53 -5.87
N LEU A 75 -2.30 8.14 -5.35
CA LEU A 75 -3.64 8.20 -5.95
C LEU A 75 -4.29 6.84 -6.24
N SER A 76 -3.73 5.73 -5.76
CA SER A 76 -4.35 4.42 -5.93
C SER A 76 -5.63 4.31 -5.11
N ILE A 77 -6.66 3.68 -5.70
CA ILE A 77 -7.86 3.26 -4.95
C ILE A 77 -7.60 2.07 -4.03
N ILE A 78 -6.52 1.33 -4.27
CA ILE A 78 -6.09 0.25 -3.40
C ILE A 78 -5.44 0.88 -2.16
N THR A 79 -6.15 0.77 -1.04
CA THR A 79 -5.68 1.30 0.24
C THR A 79 -5.07 0.22 1.13
N LEU A 80 -5.33 -1.06 0.85
CA LEU A 80 -4.77 -2.19 1.58
C LEU A 80 -4.00 -3.14 0.64
N TRP A 81 -2.68 -3.18 0.76
CA TRP A 81 -1.83 -4.03 -0.07
C TRP A 81 -1.55 -5.37 0.62
N VAL A 82 -2.13 -6.45 0.09
CA VAL A 82 -1.89 -7.83 0.58
C VAL A 82 -0.62 -8.40 -0.04
N LYS A 83 -0.41 -8.13 -1.34
CA LYS A 83 0.84 -8.35 -2.06
C LYS A 83 1.29 -7.01 -2.64
N PRO A 84 2.29 -6.34 -2.04
CA PRO A 84 2.79 -5.09 -2.60
C PRO A 84 3.35 -5.32 -4.02
N PRO A 85 3.44 -4.27 -4.85
CA PRO A 85 3.95 -4.38 -6.21
C PRO A 85 5.30 -5.06 -6.29
N LYS A 86 5.34 -6.18 -7.01
CA LYS A 86 6.54 -6.97 -7.23
C LYS A 86 6.89 -6.96 -8.72
N ILE A 87 8.12 -6.60 -9.01
CA ILE A 87 8.66 -6.53 -10.37
C ILE A 87 9.65 -7.68 -10.55
N ASN A 88 9.45 -8.47 -11.60
CA ASN A 88 10.44 -9.40 -12.11
C ASN A 88 10.90 -8.92 -13.49
N GLN A 89 12.03 -8.21 -13.49
CA GLN A 89 12.59 -7.60 -14.70
C GLN A 89 13.09 -8.65 -15.71
N GLU A 90 13.59 -9.80 -15.26
CA GLU A 90 14.13 -10.83 -16.16
C GLU A 90 13.05 -11.39 -17.08
N ILE A 91 11.90 -11.75 -16.50
CA ILE A 91 10.77 -12.30 -17.27
C ILE A 91 9.77 -11.23 -17.70
N GLY A 92 9.96 -9.96 -17.35
CA GLY A 92 9.03 -8.89 -17.71
C GLY A 92 7.65 -9.03 -17.09
N LEU A 93 7.57 -9.28 -15.78
CA LEU A 93 6.31 -9.45 -15.04
C LEU A 93 6.20 -8.42 -13.91
N ILE A 94 5.04 -7.80 -13.78
CA ILE A 94 4.66 -6.98 -12.62
C ILE A 94 3.42 -7.63 -12.01
N SER A 95 3.43 -7.85 -10.70
CA SER A 95 2.25 -8.38 -10.00
C SER A 95 2.00 -7.67 -8.68
N PHE A 96 0.73 -7.50 -8.34
CA PHE A 96 0.28 -6.96 -7.06
C PHE A 96 -1.12 -7.47 -6.72
N ALA A 97 -1.46 -7.43 -5.44
CA ALA A 97 -2.81 -7.69 -4.97
C ALA A 97 -3.16 -6.80 -3.79
N GLY A 98 -4.38 -6.27 -3.79
CA GLY A 98 -4.85 -5.42 -2.71
C GLY A 98 -6.36 -5.28 -2.66
N GLY A 99 -6.82 -4.78 -1.51
CA GLY A 99 -8.22 -4.55 -1.19
C GLY A 99 -8.56 -3.07 -1.13
N ILE A 100 -9.85 -2.82 -1.31
CA ILE A 100 -10.52 -1.53 -1.23
C ILE A 100 -11.63 -1.68 -0.18
N PRO A 101 -11.35 -1.45 1.11
CA PRO A 101 -12.35 -1.55 2.16
C PRO A 101 -13.53 -0.61 1.89
N GLY A 102 -14.76 -1.12 2.03
CA GLY A 102 -15.98 -0.40 1.67
C GLY A 102 -16.37 -0.53 0.18
N GLY A 103 -15.44 -0.99 -0.66
CA GLY A 103 -15.62 -1.17 -2.10
C GLY A 103 -15.49 0.12 -2.91
N TYR A 104 -15.48 -0.05 -4.22
CA TYR A 104 -15.36 1.01 -5.21
C TYR A 104 -16.31 0.76 -6.37
N CYS A 105 -17.12 1.76 -6.71
CA CYS A 105 -18.18 1.68 -7.71
C CYS A 105 -18.04 2.79 -8.78
N GLY A 106 -16.80 3.14 -9.14
CA GLY A 106 -16.52 4.17 -10.15
C GLY A 106 -16.35 5.60 -9.63
N GLU A 107 -16.90 5.92 -8.46
CA GLU A 107 -16.76 7.24 -7.83
C GLU A 107 -16.42 7.10 -6.33
N MET A 108 -15.55 7.99 -5.81
CA MET A 108 -15.28 8.09 -4.38
C MET A 108 -16.02 9.29 -3.77
N PRO A 109 -16.80 9.11 -2.68
CA PRO A 109 -17.49 10.22 -2.03
C PRO A 109 -16.51 11.33 -1.59
N GLY A 110 -16.69 12.53 -2.12
CA GLY A 110 -15.85 13.69 -1.80
C GLY A 110 -14.61 13.88 -2.70
N ASP A 111 -14.39 13.01 -3.67
CA ASP A 111 -13.41 13.22 -4.74
C ASP A 111 -14.12 13.88 -5.95
N PRO A 112 -13.68 15.08 -6.41
CA PRO A 112 -14.27 15.73 -7.57
C PRO A 112 -13.99 15.03 -8.91
N GLY A 113 -13.18 13.97 -8.92
CA GLY A 113 -12.87 13.21 -10.13
C GLY A 113 -13.11 11.70 -10.01
N PRO A 114 -13.19 11.00 -11.15
CA PRO A 114 -13.17 9.55 -11.17
C PRO A 114 -11.80 9.01 -10.72
N SER A 115 -11.68 8.49 -9.50
CA SER A 115 -10.46 7.85 -9.01
C SER A 115 -10.32 6.44 -9.59
N HIS A 116 -9.85 6.30 -10.84
CA HIS A 116 -9.77 4.98 -11.48
C HIS A 116 -8.40 4.29 -11.37
N ILE A 117 -7.45 4.88 -10.64
CA ILE A 117 -6.04 4.47 -10.67
C ILE A 117 -5.80 3.33 -9.68
N LEU A 118 -5.18 2.25 -10.15
CA LEU A 118 -4.70 1.14 -9.33
C LEU A 118 -3.22 1.31 -8.96
N GLY A 119 -2.45 1.97 -9.82
CA GLY A 119 -1.05 2.31 -9.60
C GLY A 119 -0.43 2.87 -10.87
N LYS A 120 0.82 3.34 -10.78
CA LYS A 120 1.56 3.87 -11.93
C LYS A 120 2.90 3.15 -12.05
N ILE A 121 3.22 2.66 -13.23
CA ILE A 121 4.50 2.05 -13.54
C ILE A 121 5.40 3.12 -14.15
N ILE A 122 6.63 3.23 -13.64
CA ILE A 122 7.63 4.14 -14.18
C ILE A 122 8.61 3.30 -15.00
N PHE A 123 8.58 3.48 -16.31
CA PHE A 123 9.46 2.79 -17.25
C PHE A 123 10.59 3.69 -17.71
N GLN A 124 11.74 3.08 -17.99
CA GLN A 124 12.80 3.64 -18.80
C GLN A 124 12.93 2.86 -20.11
N ALA A 125 12.86 3.57 -21.23
CA ALA A 125 13.08 3.00 -22.56
C ALA A 125 14.55 2.59 -22.72
N SER A 126 14.80 1.32 -23.03
CA SER A 126 16.14 0.72 -23.06
C SER A 126 16.63 0.40 -24.47
N ASN A 127 15.74 -0.05 -25.37
CA ASN A 127 16.07 -0.44 -26.74
C ASN A 127 14.95 -0.03 -27.70
N GLU A 128 15.28 0.15 -28.98
CA GLU A 128 14.32 0.48 -30.04
C GLU A 128 13.35 -0.69 -30.34
N GLY A 129 12.13 -0.34 -30.76
CA GLY A 129 11.11 -1.30 -31.18
C GLY A 129 9.73 -1.03 -30.60
N GLU A 130 8.78 -1.92 -30.88
CA GLU A 130 7.44 -1.86 -30.31
C GLU A 130 7.37 -2.61 -28.98
N ALA A 131 7.25 -1.87 -27.89
CA ALA A 131 7.11 -2.42 -26.55
C ALA A 131 5.63 -2.63 -26.22
N LYS A 132 5.28 -3.84 -25.79
CA LYS A 132 3.91 -4.21 -25.42
C LYS A 132 3.77 -4.33 -23.91
N LEU A 133 2.63 -3.91 -23.41
CA LEU A 133 2.21 -4.06 -22.02
C LEU A 133 0.78 -4.60 -22.00
N ASN A 134 0.58 -5.77 -21.40
CA ASN A 134 -0.72 -6.44 -21.38
C ASN A 134 -1.00 -7.10 -20.03
N PHE A 135 -2.27 -7.17 -19.66
CA PHE A 135 -2.73 -7.98 -18.53
C PHE A 135 -2.65 -9.46 -18.88
N LEU A 136 -2.38 -10.30 -17.89
CA LEU A 136 -2.36 -11.76 -17.99
C LEU A 136 -3.67 -12.36 -17.49
N GLU A 137 -3.95 -13.60 -17.92
CA GLU A 137 -5.15 -14.37 -17.52
C GLU A 137 -5.25 -14.60 -16.00
N GLY A 138 -4.13 -14.52 -15.27
CA GLY A 138 -4.11 -14.58 -13.80
C GLY A 138 -4.68 -13.35 -13.10
N THR A 139 -4.98 -12.28 -13.84
CA THR A 139 -5.59 -11.06 -13.30
C THR A 139 -7.03 -11.31 -12.88
N GLN A 140 -7.37 -10.94 -11.65
CA GLN A 140 -8.69 -11.12 -11.05
C GLN A 140 -9.14 -9.84 -10.35
N VAL A 141 -10.44 -9.56 -10.46
CA VAL A 141 -11.11 -8.51 -9.68
C VAL A 141 -12.31 -9.14 -9.02
N LEU A 142 -12.51 -8.88 -7.73
CA LEU A 142 -13.63 -9.41 -6.97
C LEU A 142 -14.70 -8.34 -6.72
N LEU A 143 -15.95 -8.76 -6.85
CA LEU A 143 -17.13 -7.95 -6.57
C LEU A 143 -17.21 -7.62 -5.08
N ASN A 144 -17.74 -6.44 -4.76
CA ASN A 144 -18.06 -6.02 -3.41
C ASN A 144 -19.38 -6.60 -2.92
N ASP A 145 -19.54 -7.92 -2.99
CA ASP A 145 -20.77 -8.64 -2.64
C ASP A 145 -20.68 -9.42 -1.32
N GLY A 146 -19.49 -9.48 -0.72
CA GLY A 146 -19.21 -10.25 0.49
C GLY A 146 -19.18 -11.76 0.30
N LEU A 147 -19.31 -12.26 -0.93
CA LEU A 147 -19.30 -13.68 -1.30
C LEU A 147 -18.00 -14.07 -2.03
N GLY A 148 -17.25 -13.09 -2.54
CA GLY A 148 -15.98 -13.33 -3.23
C GLY A 148 -16.16 -13.76 -4.69
N ASN A 149 -17.26 -13.35 -5.33
CA ASN A 149 -17.45 -13.61 -6.75
C ASN A 149 -16.51 -12.73 -7.60
N SER A 150 -16.07 -13.26 -8.73
CA SER A 150 -15.24 -12.51 -9.68
C SER A 150 -16.09 -11.62 -10.57
N ALA A 151 -15.64 -10.37 -10.78
CA ALA A 151 -16.12 -9.50 -11.83
C ALA A 151 -15.76 -10.10 -13.20
N LYS A 152 -16.60 -9.86 -14.20
CA LYS A 152 -16.22 -10.17 -15.58
C LYS A 152 -15.22 -9.10 -16.05
N LEU A 153 -14.11 -9.53 -16.67
CA LEU A 153 -13.03 -8.62 -17.04
C LEU A 153 -12.83 -8.49 -18.54
N THR A 154 -12.58 -7.26 -18.98
CA THR A 154 -12.05 -6.94 -20.31
C THR A 154 -10.72 -6.21 -20.14
N PHE A 155 -9.73 -6.56 -20.95
CA PHE A 155 -8.41 -5.94 -20.92
C PHE A 155 -8.18 -5.06 -22.15
N LYS A 156 -7.68 -3.85 -21.95
CA LYS A 156 -7.11 -3.01 -23.01
C LYS A 156 -5.59 -2.98 -22.87
N GLU A 157 -4.91 -3.45 -23.91
CA GLU A 157 -3.45 -3.45 -23.99
C GLU A 157 -2.88 -2.05 -24.27
N ALA A 158 -1.59 -1.88 -23.99
CA ALA A 158 -0.83 -0.72 -24.42
C ALA A 158 0.36 -1.11 -25.29
N ILE A 159 0.64 -0.29 -26.30
CA ILE A 159 1.73 -0.47 -27.25
C ILE A 159 2.49 0.84 -27.39
N PHE A 160 3.78 0.82 -27.07
CA PHE A 160 4.65 1.99 -27.14
C PHE A 160 5.68 1.81 -28.24
N THR A 161 5.90 2.86 -29.04
CA THR A 161 6.96 2.85 -30.06
C THR A 161 8.21 3.49 -29.49
N ILE A 162 9.30 2.74 -29.38
CA ILE A 162 10.60 3.23 -28.92
C ILE A 162 11.51 3.52 -30.12
N LEU A 163 11.86 4.78 -30.29
CA LEU A 163 12.71 5.29 -31.36
C LEU A 163 14.18 5.35 -30.91
N SER A 164 15.09 5.12 -31.84
CA SER A 164 16.54 5.16 -31.62
C SER A 164 17.12 6.58 -31.62
N GLU A 165 16.39 7.54 -32.16
CA GLU A 165 16.89 8.89 -32.46
C GLU A 165 16.54 9.88 -31.35
N LYS A 166 17.49 10.77 -31.01
CA LYS A 166 17.33 11.90 -30.08
C LYS A 166 16.78 13.11 -30.83
N GLU A 167 15.50 13.11 -31.17
CA GLU A 167 14.87 14.30 -31.77
C GLU A 167 14.65 15.41 -30.72
N GLU A 168 14.50 15.04 -29.45
CA GLU A 168 14.19 15.95 -28.35
C GLU A 168 15.08 15.69 -27.11
N PRO A 169 15.20 16.64 -26.17
CA PRO A 169 15.83 16.36 -24.89
C PRO A 169 15.09 15.23 -24.18
N LEU A 170 15.86 14.34 -23.52
CA LEU A 170 15.30 13.18 -22.83
C LEU A 170 14.16 13.58 -21.88
N LYS A 171 13.04 12.90 -22.01
CA LYS A 171 11.89 13.07 -21.14
C LYS A 171 12.15 12.35 -19.82
N ASN A 172 11.93 13.03 -18.71
CA ASN A 172 11.93 12.38 -17.40
C ASN A 172 10.71 12.83 -16.60
N GLU A 173 9.58 12.22 -16.93
CA GLU A 173 8.30 12.54 -16.29
C GLU A 173 8.33 12.22 -14.79
N TRP A 174 9.04 11.16 -14.40
CA TRP A 174 9.15 10.76 -13.00
C TRP A 174 9.85 11.81 -12.15
N GLN A 175 10.95 12.40 -12.64
CA GLN A 175 11.61 13.50 -11.95
C GLN A 175 10.68 14.71 -11.79
N GLY A 176 9.80 14.95 -12.77
CA GLY A 176 8.78 15.99 -12.70
C GLY A 176 7.79 15.76 -11.56
N GLU A 177 7.33 14.51 -11.37
CA GLU A 177 6.43 14.15 -10.28
C GLU A 177 7.10 14.26 -8.91
N LEU A 178 8.34 13.77 -8.77
CA LEU A 178 9.12 13.90 -7.53
C LEU A 178 9.32 15.35 -7.08
N LEU A 179 9.58 16.27 -8.03
CA LEU A 179 9.82 17.68 -7.71
C LEU A 179 8.54 18.44 -7.33
N LYS A 180 7.37 17.95 -7.74
CA LYS A 180 6.08 18.55 -7.39
C LYS A 180 5.60 18.11 -6.00
N ASP A 181 6.12 17.00 -5.50
CA ASP A 181 5.71 16.44 -4.22
C ASP A 181 6.47 17.09 -3.06
N ILE A 182 5.72 17.87 -2.29
CA ILE A 182 6.18 18.58 -1.10
C ILE A 182 5.36 18.21 0.14
N PHE A 183 4.43 17.25 0.00
CA PHE A 183 3.52 16.89 1.08
C PHE A 183 4.10 15.72 1.87
N LEU A 184 3.92 15.79 3.18
CA LEU A 184 4.40 14.74 4.08
C LEU A 184 3.44 13.53 4.01
N PRO A 185 3.94 12.28 4.15
CA PRO A 185 3.12 11.08 4.30
C PRO A 185 2.03 11.26 5.35
N GLU A 186 0.83 10.68 5.22
CA GLU A 186 -0.31 10.85 6.14
C GLU A 186 0.01 10.52 7.62
N PRO A 187 -0.68 11.12 8.60
CA PRO A 187 -0.44 10.79 10.01
C PRO A 187 -0.83 9.34 10.29
N PHE A 188 -0.03 8.66 11.11
CA PHE A 188 -0.25 7.26 11.46
C PHE A 188 0.16 6.99 12.90
N GLU A 189 -0.28 5.83 13.40
CA GLU A 189 0.02 5.37 14.75
C GLU A 189 0.87 4.09 14.72
N ILE A 190 1.53 3.83 15.84
CA ILE A 190 2.30 2.61 16.07
C ILE A 190 1.48 1.73 17.00
N GLU A 191 1.06 0.57 16.50
CA GLU A 191 0.30 -0.40 17.28
C GLU A 191 1.24 -1.47 17.83
N ILE A 192 1.18 -1.73 19.14
CA ILE A 192 1.96 -2.81 19.77
C ILE A 192 1.09 -4.04 19.95
N HIS A 193 1.58 -5.17 19.46
CA HIS A 193 0.90 -6.46 19.52
C HIS A 193 1.81 -7.54 20.12
N GLN A 194 1.19 -8.60 20.62
CA GLN A 194 1.84 -9.81 21.11
C GLN A 194 0.93 -10.99 20.80
N ASP A 195 1.39 -11.92 19.98
CA ASP A 195 0.58 -13.07 19.56
C ASP A 195 1.42 -14.36 19.56
N PRO A 196 0.96 -15.46 20.16
CA PRO A 196 1.67 -16.74 20.13
C PRO A 196 1.99 -17.30 18.73
N LYS A 197 1.23 -16.89 17.71
CA LYS A 197 1.40 -17.30 16.32
C LYS A 197 2.36 -16.42 15.54
N ILE A 198 2.73 -15.24 16.07
CA ILE A 198 3.58 -14.26 15.39
C ILE A 198 4.79 -13.97 16.28
N PHE A 199 6.00 -14.24 15.76
CA PHE A 199 7.26 -14.07 16.49
C PHE A 199 7.31 -14.76 17.87
N ASP A 200 6.72 -15.95 18.00
CA ASP A 200 6.77 -16.77 19.22
C ASP A 200 6.32 -16.02 20.50
N ASN A 201 5.21 -15.29 20.44
CA ASN A 201 4.65 -14.51 21.56
C ASN A 201 5.56 -13.36 22.04
N LYS A 202 6.45 -12.83 21.19
CA LYS A 202 7.22 -11.62 21.45
C LYS A 202 6.43 -10.37 21.05
N TYR A 203 6.76 -9.23 21.65
CA TYR A 203 6.20 -7.95 21.27
C TYR A 203 6.72 -7.53 19.89
N PHE A 204 5.80 -7.13 19.03
CA PHE A 204 6.09 -6.58 17.72
C PHE A 204 5.17 -5.38 17.49
N ILE A 205 5.52 -4.57 16.50
CA ILE A 205 4.73 -3.41 16.12
C ILE A 205 4.19 -3.52 14.70
N ILE A 206 2.99 -2.99 14.53
CA ILE A 206 2.36 -2.77 13.23
C ILE A 206 2.24 -1.27 13.03
N PHE A 207 2.62 -0.82 11.85
CA PHE A 207 2.48 0.55 11.39
C PHE A 207 2.26 0.53 9.88
N SER A 208 1.54 1.53 9.39
CA SER A 208 1.35 1.78 7.96
C SER A 208 0.88 3.22 7.78
N THR A 209 1.29 3.85 6.69
CA THR A 209 0.75 5.13 6.24
C THR A 209 0.74 5.16 4.71
N ALA A 210 0.08 6.17 4.15
CA ALA A 210 0.06 6.43 2.72
C ALA A 210 0.64 7.81 2.43
N ASP A 211 1.27 7.95 1.27
CA ASP A 211 1.44 9.25 0.64
C ASP A 211 0.58 9.27 -0.64
N LYS A 212 -0.13 10.38 -0.85
CA LYS A 212 -1.12 10.49 -1.93
C LYS A 212 -0.51 10.85 -3.28
N GLN A 213 0.74 11.30 -3.36
CA GLN A 213 1.37 11.75 -4.61
C GLN A 213 2.37 10.73 -5.14
N THR A 214 3.50 10.54 -4.46
CA THR A 214 4.59 9.66 -4.90
C THR A 214 4.61 8.33 -4.14
N GLY A 215 3.78 8.21 -3.10
CA GLY A 215 3.66 7.02 -2.28
C GLY A 215 4.86 6.81 -1.37
N ILE A 216 4.75 5.83 -0.47
CA ILE A 216 5.84 5.51 0.46
C ILE A 216 7.00 4.86 -0.29
N ASP A 217 8.24 5.21 0.09
CA ASP A 217 9.46 4.53 -0.33
C ASP A 217 9.89 3.52 0.74
N TYR A 218 9.97 3.96 2.00
CA TYR A 218 10.39 3.08 3.10
C TYR A 218 10.02 3.58 4.50
N TYR A 219 10.26 2.69 5.47
CA TYR A 219 10.20 3.01 6.88
C TYR A 219 11.56 2.84 7.56
N GLU A 220 11.79 3.68 8.57
CA GLU A 220 12.88 3.53 9.54
C GLU A 220 12.32 3.43 10.96
N ILE A 221 12.98 2.65 11.81
CA ILE A 221 12.60 2.46 13.20
C ILE A 221 13.78 2.79 14.11
N LYS A 222 13.48 3.40 15.25
CA LYS A 222 14.43 3.68 16.33
C LYS A 222 13.84 3.31 17.67
N GLU A 223 14.53 2.44 18.41
CA GLU A 223 14.19 2.04 19.78
C GLU A 223 15.09 2.78 20.79
N GLY A 224 14.50 3.68 21.59
CA GLY A 224 15.18 4.43 22.63
C GLY A 224 16.34 5.28 22.10
N LYS A 225 17.56 4.94 22.53
CA LYS A 225 18.80 5.63 22.11
C LYS A 225 19.51 4.96 20.93
N GLY A 226 18.94 3.89 20.36
CA GLY A 226 19.51 3.21 19.20
C GLY A 226 19.57 4.08 17.96
N ASP A 227 20.17 3.55 16.90
CA ASP A 227 20.20 4.18 15.59
C ASP A 227 18.94 3.87 14.77
N TRP A 228 18.66 4.70 13.77
CA TRP A 228 17.60 4.43 12.80
C TRP A 228 17.99 3.24 11.93
N LYS A 229 17.06 2.31 11.72
CA LYS A 229 17.25 1.13 10.87
C LYS A 229 16.07 0.98 9.91
N ARG A 230 16.35 0.53 8.68
CA ARG A 230 15.28 0.14 7.74
C ARG A 230 14.46 -1.01 8.32
N ALA A 231 13.15 -0.91 8.18
CA ALA A 231 12.24 -1.89 8.72
C ALA A 231 10.99 -2.05 7.85
N GLU A 232 10.36 -3.20 8.02
CA GLU A 232 9.06 -3.53 7.42
C GLU A 232 8.08 -3.86 8.54
N SER A 233 6.80 -3.68 8.25
CA SER A 233 5.70 -4.03 9.16
C SER A 233 5.20 -5.45 8.80
N PRO A 234 4.97 -6.35 9.78
CA PRO A 234 5.21 -6.17 11.21
C PRO A 234 6.70 -6.22 11.59
N TYR A 235 7.11 -5.41 12.57
CA TYR A 235 8.49 -5.36 13.06
C TYR A 235 8.63 -5.94 14.47
N LEU A 236 9.50 -6.93 14.65
CA LEU A 236 9.84 -7.51 15.95
C LEU A 236 10.69 -6.53 16.77
N LEU A 237 10.21 -6.11 17.93
CA LEU A 237 10.95 -5.19 18.81
C LEU A 237 12.19 -5.84 19.42
N GLU A 238 13.28 -5.09 19.53
CA GLU A 238 14.45 -5.48 20.31
C GLU A 238 14.15 -5.31 21.82
N ASP A 239 13.48 -4.23 22.22
CA ASP A 239 13.06 -3.98 23.60
C ASP A 239 11.75 -4.70 23.96
N GLN A 240 11.87 -5.98 24.26
CA GLN A 240 10.76 -6.81 24.77
C GLN A 240 10.27 -6.40 26.17
N GLY A 241 10.93 -5.46 26.84
CA GLY A 241 10.51 -4.90 28.12
C GLY A 241 9.54 -3.72 27.99
N LEU A 242 9.32 -3.21 26.77
CA LEU A 242 8.53 -2.01 26.47
C LEU A 242 8.90 -0.84 27.39
N LYS A 243 10.19 -0.51 27.49
CA LYS A 243 10.70 0.60 28.32
C LYS A 243 11.20 1.77 27.49
N SER A 244 11.53 1.51 26.23
CA SER A 244 12.09 2.46 25.29
C SER A 244 10.97 3.17 24.53
N ILE A 245 11.19 4.46 24.25
CA ILE A 245 10.37 5.17 23.27
C ILE A 245 10.65 4.54 21.91
N ILE A 246 9.60 4.19 21.17
CA ILE A 246 9.73 3.66 19.82
C ILE A 246 9.34 4.77 18.86
N LYS A 247 10.18 5.03 17.86
CA LYS A 247 9.88 5.98 16.80
C LYS A 247 9.86 5.25 15.47
N VAL A 248 8.86 5.53 14.65
CA VAL A 248 8.77 5.03 13.27
C VAL A 248 8.70 6.23 12.36
N LYS A 249 9.62 6.30 11.40
CA LYS A 249 9.65 7.33 10.37
C LYS A 249 9.23 6.71 9.03
N ALA A 250 8.23 7.27 8.39
CA ALA A 250 7.87 6.99 7.01
C ALA A 250 8.52 8.03 6.10
N VAL A 251 9.12 7.59 5.00
CA VAL A 251 9.73 8.44 3.98
C VAL A 251 9.08 8.12 2.63
N ASP A 252 8.57 9.15 1.95
CA ASP A 252 8.03 9.01 0.59
C ASP A 252 9.12 8.99 -0.48
N LYS A 253 8.75 8.78 -1.75
CA LYS A 253 9.71 8.72 -2.85
C LYS A 253 10.30 10.08 -3.22
N ALA A 254 9.66 11.18 -2.81
CA ALA A 254 10.18 12.55 -2.96
C ALA A 254 11.16 12.96 -1.84
N GLY A 255 11.20 12.18 -0.76
CA GLY A 255 12.06 12.38 0.40
C GLY A 255 11.42 13.15 1.55
N ASN A 256 10.10 13.40 1.53
CA ASN A 256 9.44 13.98 2.69
C ASN A 256 9.25 12.92 3.79
N GLU A 257 9.35 13.34 5.04
CA GLU A 257 9.41 12.43 6.19
C GLU A 257 8.30 12.72 7.22
N ARG A 258 7.61 11.68 7.70
CA ARG A 258 6.73 11.79 8.88
C ARG A 258 7.10 10.77 9.94
N THR A 259 7.24 11.22 11.19
CA THR A 259 7.56 10.36 12.33
C THR A 259 6.38 10.21 13.28
N ALA A 260 6.04 8.96 13.62
CA ALA A 260 5.16 8.58 14.72
C ALA A 260 6.00 8.12 15.92
N GLU A 261 5.49 8.34 17.13
CA GLU A 261 6.16 7.93 18.37
C GLU A 261 5.22 7.17 19.30
N TYR A 262 5.69 6.04 19.83
CA TYR A 262 5.02 5.31 20.90
C TYR A 262 5.77 5.53 22.21
N MET A 263 5.04 6.00 23.22
CA MET A 263 5.55 6.18 24.56
C MET A 263 5.12 5.00 25.44
N PRO A 264 6.07 4.22 26.00
CA PRO A 264 5.71 3.13 26.90
C PRO A 264 5.01 3.65 28.16
N SER A 265 3.95 2.95 28.54
CA SER A 265 3.20 3.28 29.74
C SER A 265 4.08 3.12 30.99
N LYS A 266 4.26 4.21 31.75
CA LYS A 266 4.91 4.13 33.07
C LYS A 266 3.95 3.41 34.01
N LYS A 267 4.27 2.18 34.43
CA LYS A 267 3.53 1.52 35.52
C LYS A 267 3.51 2.46 36.73
N PRO A 268 2.34 2.73 37.33
CA PRO A 268 2.27 3.59 38.51
C PRO A 268 3.14 2.99 39.63
N PHE A 269 3.89 3.84 40.32
CA PHE A 269 4.74 3.40 41.42
C PHE A 269 3.87 2.72 42.49
N PRO A 270 4.23 1.52 42.96
CA PRO A 270 3.44 0.81 43.97
C PRO A 270 3.54 1.52 45.33
N TYR A 271 2.61 2.45 45.59
CA TYR A 271 2.57 3.25 46.82
C TYR A 271 2.52 2.41 48.11
N TRP A 272 2.06 1.16 48.04
CA TRP A 272 2.08 0.22 49.16
C TRP A 272 3.49 -0.08 49.69
N ILE A 273 4.53 0.02 48.85
CA ILE A 273 5.94 -0.10 49.29
C ILE A 273 6.31 1.05 50.24
N ILE A 274 5.85 2.28 49.94
CA ILE A 274 6.06 3.43 50.83
C ILE A 274 5.32 3.21 52.16
N ILE A 275 4.11 2.66 52.12
CA ILE A 275 3.33 2.33 53.32
C ILE A 275 4.07 1.30 54.19
N ILE A 276 4.65 0.26 53.59
CA ILE A 276 5.44 -0.75 54.32
C ILE A 276 6.68 -0.12 54.96
N ILE A 277 7.42 0.71 54.22
CA ILE A 277 8.62 1.39 54.73
C ILE A 277 8.26 2.29 55.90
N ILE A 278 7.20 3.11 55.78
CA ILE A 278 6.71 3.97 56.86
C ILE A 278 6.32 3.12 58.08
N GLY A 279 5.61 2.01 57.86
CA GLY A 279 5.24 1.07 58.92
C GLY A 279 6.45 0.50 59.66
N LEU A 280 7.48 0.07 58.94
CA LEU A 280 8.72 -0.44 59.52
C LEU A 280 9.49 0.63 60.31
N VAL A 281 9.52 1.87 59.83
CA VAL A 281 10.13 3.01 60.54
C VAL A 281 9.38 3.29 61.85
N ILE A 282 8.05 3.27 61.83
CA ILE A 282 7.22 3.47 63.03
C ILE A 282 7.44 2.33 64.04
N ILE A 283 7.48 1.07 63.58
CA ILE A 283 7.73 -0.10 64.44
C ILE A 283 9.13 -0.02 65.06
N SER A 284 10.15 0.30 64.25
CA SER A 284 11.53 0.46 64.72
C SER A 284 11.63 1.58 65.76
N TRP A 285 11.01 2.73 65.49
CA TRP A 285 10.94 3.84 66.44
C TRP A 285 10.24 3.45 67.75
N TYR A 286 9.14 2.70 67.66
CA TYR A 286 8.42 2.19 68.83
C TYR A 286 9.30 1.25 69.67
N ILE A 287 10.01 0.31 69.05
CA ILE A 287 10.92 -0.62 69.75
C ILE A 287 12.06 0.14 70.43
N ILE A 288 12.71 1.08 69.73
CA ILE A 288 13.81 1.90 70.27
C ILE A 288 13.34 2.73 71.45
N SER A 289 12.16 3.36 71.36
CA SER A 289 11.61 4.17 72.46
C SER A 289 11.29 3.32 73.69
N LYS A 290 10.82 2.08 73.51
CA LYS A 290 10.53 1.14 74.60
C LYS A 290 11.82 0.66 75.29
N ILE A 291 12.87 0.35 74.54
CA ILE A 291 14.16 -0.07 75.07
C ILE A 291 14.80 1.07 75.89
N LYS A 292 14.80 2.31 75.39
CA LYS A 292 15.30 3.47 76.15
C LYS A 292 14.58 3.66 77.49
N LYS A 293 13.27 3.41 77.53
CA LYS A 293 12.45 3.53 78.75
C LYS A 293 12.70 2.41 79.77
N GLN A 294 13.19 1.25 79.33
CA GLN A 294 13.62 0.16 80.21
C GLN A 294 15.04 0.36 80.76
N ILE A 295 15.93 1.02 80.02
CA ILE A 295 17.31 1.30 80.46
C ILE A 295 17.36 2.51 81.43
N SER A 296 16.37 3.41 81.39
CA SER A 296 16.29 4.57 82.29
C SER A 296 15.53 4.31 83.61
N LYS A 297 15.32 3.05 83.98
CA LYS A 297 14.67 2.60 85.22
C LYS A 297 15.62 1.70 85.98
#